data_AF-A0A6J8BRB9-F1
#
_entry.id   AF-A0A6J8BRB9-F1
#
_cell.length_a   1.000
_cell.length_b   1.000
_cell.length_c   1.000
_cell.angle_alpha   90.00
_cell.angle_beta   90.00
_cell.angle_gamma   90.00
#
_symmetry.space_group_name_H-M   'P 1'
#
loop_
_entity.id
_entity.type
_entity.pdbx_description
1 polymer ?
#
loop_
_entity_poly.entity_id
_entity_poly.type
_entity_poly.pdbx_seq_one_letter_code
_entity_poly.pdbx_strand_id
1 'polypeptide(L)'
;MLENQDHFYNIHKYKCIFDNNTEIVFKSPRHTVLQLKIICASFTAVIAVVVAVSLVVILGGLAYRYRWKIRYVFHITKKKYWRHIPSRQDSHYKYNAFISYAQKDRDFIIKECISNLNAEGNIRLCIHHRDFFPGEEITTNITNAIHQSEKTICLISKAFLESYYCNFEFNMARMEIIYGRNGENM
;
A
#
# COMPACT_ATOMS: atom_id res chain seq x y z
N MET A 1 33.79 -25.13 32.84
CA MET A 1 33.89 -26.23 33.82
C MET A 1 34.67 -27.42 33.25
N LEU A 2 35.83 -27.20 32.61
CA LEU A 2 36.66 -28.27 32.03
C LEU A 2 38.16 -28.01 32.31
N GLU A 3 38.48 -27.43 33.46
CA GLU A 3 39.87 -27.00 33.75
C GLU A 3 40.50 -27.65 35.00
N ASN A 4 39.74 -28.43 35.78
CA ASN A 4 40.24 -29.05 37.03
C ASN A 4 39.88 -30.55 37.11
N GLN A 5 40.18 -31.32 36.07
CA GLN A 5 39.85 -32.76 36.06
C GLN A 5 40.77 -33.60 36.97
N ASP A 6 41.92 -33.05 37.39
CA ASP A 6 42.94 -33.76 38.17
C ASP A 6 42.74 -33.68 39.70
N HIS A 7 41.72 -32.95 40.16
CA HIS A 7 41.48 -32.73 41.59
C HIS A 7 40.49 -33.72 42.24
N PHE A 8 39.85 -34.58 41.44
CA PHE A 8 38.80 -35.49 41.90
C PHE A 8 39.25 -36.95 41.85
N TYR A 9 39.93 -37.38 42.92
CA TYR A 9 40.31 -38.78 43.11
C TYR A 9 39.05 -39.66 43.31
N ASN A 10 38.89 -40.72 42.53
CA ASN A 10 37.76 -41.67 42.59
C ASN A 10 36.35 -41.08 42.33
N ILE A 11 36.20 -40.24 41.28
CA ILE A 11 34.90 -39.66 40.88
C ILE A 11 33.75 -40.68 40.69
N HIS A 12 34.08 -41.94 40.38
CA HIS A 12 33.13 -43.03 40.21
C HIS A 12 32.37 -43.44 41.49
N LYS A 13 32.81 -42.99 42.67
CA LYS A 13 32.16 -43.26 43.97
C LYS A 13 31.18 -42.17 44.40
N TYR A 14 31.11 -41.05 43.68
CA TYR A 14 30.24 -39.94 44.04
C TYR A 14 28.80 -40.25 43.61
N LYS A 15 27.85 -40.03 44.52
CA LYS A 15 26.42 -40.12 44.26
C LYS A 15 25.76 -38.77 44.53
N CYS A 16 24.80 -38.39 43.69
CA CYS A 16 23.96 -37.22 43.90
C CYS A 16 22.59 -37.69 44.34
N ILE A 17 22.07 -37.10 45.42
CA ILE A 17 20.75 -37.40 45.99
C ILE A 17 19.91 -36.15 45.75
N PHE A 18 18.81 -36.30 45.02
CA PHE A 18 17.84 -35.23 44.83
C PHE A 18 16.86 -35.19 46.00
N ASP A 19 16.18 -34.05 46.21
CA ASP A 19 15.20 -33.87 47.29
C ASP A 19 14.02 -34.88 47.25
N ASN A 20 13.85 -35.59 46.14
CA ASN A 20 12.88 -36.68 45.96
C ASN A 20 13.47 -38.07 46.29
N ASN A 21 14.58 -38.14 47.03
CA ASN A 21 15.33 -39.35 47.38
C ASN A 21 15.84 -40.18 46.18
N THR A 22 15.88 -39.62 44.97
CA THR A 22 16.47 -40.28 43.80
C THR A 22 17.99 -40.20 43.84
N GLU A 23 18.66 -41.36 43.85
CA GLU A 23 20.12 -41.46 43.83
C GLU A 23 20.64 -41.66 42.40
N ILE A 24 21.53 -40.78 41.94
CA ILE A 24 22.25 -40.95 40.67
C ILE A 24 23.74 -41.16 40.95
N VAL A 25 24.25 -42.34 40.55
CA VAL A 25 25.67 -42.70 40.69
C VAL A 25 26.45 -42.16 39.49
N PHE A 26 27.49 -41.36 39.74
CA PHE A 26 28.36 -40.81 38.69
C PHE A 26 29.30 -41.88 38.12
N LYS A 27 28.80 -42.76 37.26
CA LYS A 27 29.63 -43.79 36.60
C LYS A 27 30.59 -43.21 35.55
N SER A 28 30.17 -42.19 34.79
CA SER A 28 30.96 -41.51 33.75
C SER A 28 30.56 -40.03 33.65
N PRO A 29 31.46 -39.08 33.98
CA PRO A 29 31.13 -37.65 33.99
C PRO A 29 30.76 -37.11 32.61
N ARG A 30 31.36 -37.65 31.53
CA ARG A 30 31.06 -37.24 30.16
C ARG A 30 29.64 -37.61 29.75
N HIS A 31 29.19 -38.81 30.09
CA HIS A 31 27.87 -39.29 29.69
C HIS A 31 26.75 -38.54 30.42
N THR A 32 26.90 -38.32 31.74
CA THR A 32 25.88 -37.62 32.54
C THR A 32 25.73 -36.16 32.13
N VAL A 33 26.83 -35.46 31.85
CA VAL A 33 26.80 -34.07 31.36
C VAL A 33 26.19 -33.99 29.96
N LEU A 34 26.44 -34.98 29.09
CA LEU A 34 25.84 -35.02 27.76
C LEU A 34 24.32 -35.21 27.84
N GLN A 35 23.86 -36.12 28.69
CA GLN A 35 22.44 -36.39 28.92
C GLN A 35 21.72 -35.14 29.47
N LEU A 36 22.31 -34.46 30.46
CA LEU A 36 21.77 -33.21 31.00
C LEU A 36 21.72 -32.10 29.95
N LYS A 37 22.74 -31.98 29.10
CA LYS A 37 22.75 -31.02 27.98
C LYS A 37 21.62 -31.29 26.98
N ILE A 38 21.36 -32.56 26.65
CA ILE A 38 20.28 -32.95 25.72
C ILE A 38 18.90 -32.61 26.32
N ILE A 39 18.68 -32.90 27.61
CA ILE A 39 17.42 -32.61 28.29
C ILE A 39 17.17 -31.10 28.39
N CYS A 40 18.19 -30.32 28.76
CA CYS A 40 18.09 -28.86 28.83
C CYS A 40 17.91 -28.21 27.45
N ALA A 41 18.61 -28.70 26.42
CA ALA A 41 18.46 -28.24 25.03
C ALA A 41 17.09 -28.56 24.46
N SER A 42 16.50 -29.70 24.83
CA SER A 42 15.13 -30.05 24.48
C SER A 42 14.14 -29.02 25.04
N PHE A 43 14.27 -28.65 26.32
CA PHE A 43 13.36 -27.69 26.94
C PHE A 43 13.49 -26.28 26.35
N THR A 44 14.71 -25.80 26.11
CA THR A 44 14.93 -24.50 25.46
C THR A 44 14.44 -24.48 24.02
N ALA A 45 14.63 -25.56 23.26
CA ALA A 45 14.12 -25.70 21.91
C ALA A 45 12.59 -25.69 21.87
N VAL A 46 11.92 -26.40 22.79
CA VAL A 46 10.45 -26.41 22.88
C VAL A 46 9.91 -25.01 23.19
N ILE A 47 10.50 -24.30 24.15
CA ILE A 47 10.09 -22.91 24.46
C ILE A 47 10.27 -22.00 23.24
N ALA A 48 11.42 -22.09 22.56
CA ALA A 48 11.69 -21.28 21.38
C ALA A 48 10.65 -21.52 20.26
N VAL A 49 10.27 -22.77 20.01
CA VAL A 49 9.24 -23.13 19.03
C VAL A 49 7.87 -22.56 19.42
N VAL A 50 7.47 -22.70 20.69
CA VAL A 50 6.17 -22.17 21.17
C VAL A 50 6.12 -20.65 21.06
N VAL A 51 7.21 -19.95 21.40
CA VAL A 51 7.31 -18.50 21.25
C VAL A 51 7.23 -18.11 19.77
N ALA A 52 7.94 -18.80 18.88
CA ALA A 52 7.89 -18.53 17.45
C ALA A 52 6.46 -18.72 16.88
N VAL A 53 5.79 -19.82 17.22
CA VAL A 53 4.42 -20.10 16.76
C VAL A 53 3.44 -19.05 17.31
N SER A 54 3.52 -18.70 18.58
CA SER A 54 2.65 -17.68 19.17
C SER A 54 2.85 -16.31 18.54
N LEU A 55 4.09 -15.90 18.25
CA LEU A 55 4.39 -14.68 17.51
C LEU A 55 3.77 -14.68 16.11
N VAL A 56 3.88 -15.78 15.36
CA VAL A 56 3.28 -15.90 14.03
C VAL A 56 1.76 -15.77 14.09
N VAL A 57 1.11 -16.41 15.06
CA VAL A 57 -0.35 -16.32 15.24
C VAL A 57 -0.78 -14.90 15.60
N ILE A 58 -0.06 -14.23 16.51
CA ILE A 58 -0.33 -12.84 16.90
C ILE A 58 -0.15 -11.89 15.71
N LEU A 59 0.98 -11.99 14.99
CA LEU A 59 1.25 -11.16 13.82
C LEU A 59 0.24 -11.40 12.70
N GLY A 60 -0.12 -12.66 12.44
CA GLY A 60 -1.15 -13.04 11.49
C GLY A 60 -2.52 -12.47 11.86
N GLY A 61 -2.91 -12.58 13.14
CA GLY A 61 -4.16 -12.02 13.67
C GLY A 61 -4.20 -10.50 13.58
N LEU A 62 -3.11 -9.81 13.92
CA LEU A 62 -2.98 -8.36 13.75
C LEU A 62 -3.07 -7.97 12.27
N ALA A 63 -2.33 -8.64 11.40
CA ALA A 63 -2.36 -8.38 9.96
C ALA A 63 -3.75 -8.60 9.35
N TYR A 64 -4.49 -9.62 9.83
CA TYR A 64 -5.88 -9.86 9.42
C TYR A 64 -6.82 -8.76 9.91
N ARG A 65 -6.75 -8.41 11.20
CA ARG A 65 -7.57 -7.34 11.80
C ARG A 65 -7.34 -5.99 11.12
N TYR A 66 -6.09 -5.69 10.76
CA TYR A 66 -5.71 -4.43 10.13
C TYR A 66 -5.62 -4.49 8.59
N ARG A 67 -6.02 -5.60 7.96
CA ARG A 67 -5.84 -5.82 6.51
C ARG A 67 -6.41 -4.68 5.66
N TRP A 68 -7.60 -4.19 6.03
CA TRP A 68 -8.27 -3.09 5.34
C TRP A 68 -7.58 -1.74 5.59
N LYS A 69 -7.15 -1.47 6.82
CA LYS A 69 -6.39 -0.24 7.14
C LYS A 69 -5.04 -0.21 6.44
N ILE A 70 -4.32 -1.35 6.40
CA ILE A 70 -3.05 -1.48 5.69
C ILE A 70 -3.25 -1.27 4.18
N ARG A 71 -4.26 -1.89 3.57
CA ARG A 71 -4.59 -1.67 2.14
C ARG A 71 -4.92 -0.21 1.85
N TYR A 72 -5.70 0.43 2.72
CA TYR A 72 -6.06 1.83 2.59
C TYR A 72 -4.83 2.74 2.67
N VAL A 73 -3.98 2.56 3.70
CA VAL A 73 -2.74 3.32 3.89
C VAL A 73 -1.76 3.07 2.74
N PHE A 74 -1.64 1.83 2.25
CA PHE A 74 -0.79 1.49 1.12
C PHE A 74 -1.25 2.17 -0.17
N HIS A 75 -2.56 2.25 -0.41
CA HIS A 75 -3.10 2.89 -1.62
C HIS A 75 -2.86 4.41 -1.61
N ILE A 76 -3.04 5.08 -0.47
CA ILE A 76 -2.78 6.52 -0.36
C ILE A 76 -1.29 6.86 -0.38
N THR A 77 -0.43 6.06 0.25
CA THR A 77 1.04 6.25 0.18
C THR A 77 1.56 5.98 -1.22
N LYS A 78 1.04 4.96 -1.93
CA LYS A 78 1.34 4.76 -3.34
C LYS A 78 0.93 6.00 -4.14
N LYS A 79 -0.31 6.49 -4.03
CA LYS A 79 -0.71 7.73 -4.71
C LYS A 79 0.20 8.92 -4.41
N LYS A 80 0.65 9.09 -3.16
CA LYS A 80 1.55 10.19 -2.77
C LYS A 80 2.97 10.02 -3.32
N TYR A 81 3.50 8.80 -3.32
CA TYR A 81 4.80 8.49 -3.91
C TYR A 81 4.80 8.70 -5.43
N TRP A 82 3.75 8.25 -6.10
CA TRP A 82 3.54 8.43 -7.54
C TRP A 82 3.17 9.88 -7.93
N ARG A 83 2.82 10.73 -6.95
CA ARG A 83 2.62 12.18 -7.15
C ARG A 83 3.96 12.95 -7.18
N HIS A 84 5.03 12.37 -6.64
CA HIS A 84 6.38 12.95 -6.64
C HIS A 84 7.29 12.40 -7.73
N ILE A 85 6.90 11.30 -8.39
CA ILE A 85 7.52 10.89 -9.64
C ILE A 85 6.84 11.73 -10.72
N PRO A 86 7.53 12.71 -11.36
CA PRO A 86 6.99 13.32 -12.56
C PRO A 86 6.72 12.17 -13.53
N SER A 87 5.47 12.03 -13.99
CA SER A 87 5.05 11.05 -14.97
C SER A 87 5.86 11.28 -16.25
N ARG A 88 7.04 10.66 -16.30
CA ARG A 88 7.92 10.61 -17.46
C ARG A 88 7.43 9.50 -18.38
N GLN A 89 6.15 9.60 -18.75
CA GLN A 89 5.58 8.80 -19.82
C GLN A 89 5.46 9.74 -21.00
N ASP A 90 6.37 9.57 -21.96
CA ASP A 90 6.41 10.24 -23.26
C ASP A 90 5.02 10.25 -23.89
N SER A 91 4.27 11.31 -23.61
CA SER A 91 3.04 11.61 -24.30
C SER A 91 3.09 13.11 -24.56
N HIS A 92 2.93 13.44 -25.83
CA HIS A 92 2.88 14.79 -26.36
C HIS A 92 1.62 15.56 -25.90
N TYR A 93 1.20 15.44 -24.63
CA TYR A 93 0.09 16.19 -24.08
C TYR A 93 0.50 17.65 -23.86
N LYS A 94 -0.24 18.56 -24.48
CA LYS A 94 -0.03 20.01 -24.38
C LYS A 94 -0.37 20.52 -22.97
N TYR A 95 -1.36 19.88 -22.32
CA TYR A 95 -1.88 20.29 -21.01
C TYR A 95 -1.79 19.15 -19.98
N ASN A 96 -1.61 19.50 -18.71
CA ASN A 96 -1.64 18.56 -17.59
C ASN A 96 -3.08 18.16 -17.23
N ALA A 97 -4.04 19.07 -17.37
CA ALA A 97 -5.45 18.76 -17.16
C ALA A 97 -6.38 19.69 -17.97
N PHE A 98 -7.50 19.14 -18.45
CA PHE A 98 -8.65 19.87 -18.97
C PHE A 98 -9.73 19.99 -17.90
N ILE A 99 -10.35 21.17 -17.76
CA ILE A 99 -11.44 21.40 -16.80
C ILE A 99 -12.78 21.54 -17.54
N SER A 100 -13.69 20.60 -17.32
CA SER A 100 -15.09 20.65 -17.76
C SER A 100 -15.97 21.23 -16.66
N TYR A 101 -16.71 22.30 -16.95
CA TYR A 101 -17.54 23.03 -15.99
C TYR A 101 -18.74 23.67 -16.69
N ALA A 102 -19.80 23.96 -15.93
CA ALA A 102 -20.95 24.68 -16.47
C ALA A 102 -20.61 26.15 -16.68
N GLN A 103 -21.14 26.77 -17.73
CA GLN A 103 -20.87 28.19 -18.01
C GLN A 103 -21.26 29.11 -16.83
N LYS A 104 -22.26 28.73 -16.03
CA LYS A 104 -22.66 29.45 -14.80
C LYS A 104 -21.58 29.42 -13.70
N ASP A 105 -20.70 28.41 -13.70
CA ASP A 105 -19.62 28.25 -12.71
C ASP A 105 -18.28 28.85 -13.16
N ARG A 106 -18.27 29.54 -14.30
CA ARG A 106 -17.06 30.12 -14.90
C ARG A 106 -16.29 31.01 -13.93
N ASP A 107 -16.98 31.92 -13.26
CA ASP A 107 -16.33 32.90 -12.37
C ASP A 107 -15.66 32.22 -11.18
N PHE A 108 -16.28 31.14 -10.68
CA PHE A 108 -15.70 30.32 -9.62
C PHE A 108 -14.43 29.60 -10.10
N ILE A 109 -14.46 29.01 -11.30
CA ILE A 109 -13.28 28.35 -11.88
C ILE A 109 -12.11 29.31 -12.08
N ILE A 110 -12.36 30.50 -12.61
CA ILE A 110 -11.31 31.50 -12.87
C ILE A 110 -10.73 32.06 -11.59
N LYS A 111 -11.57 32.43 -10.62
CA LYS A 111 -11.11 33.14 -9.42
C LYS A 111 -10.52 32.21 -8.36
N GLU A 112 -11.16 31.07 -8.13
CA GLU A 112 -10.78 30.16 -7.03
C GLU A 112 -9.93 29.01 -7.55
N CYS A 113 -10.42 28.28 -8.55
CA CYS A 113 -9.77 27.04 -8.97
C CYS A 113 -8.41 27.32 -9.64
N ILE A 114 -8.38 28.17 -10.66
CA ILE A 114 -7.15 28.46 -11.42
C ILE A 114 -6.13 29.23 -10.57
N SER A 115 -6.58 30.17 -9.73
CA SER A 115 -5.68 30.93 -8.85
C SER A 115 -4.96 30.01 -7.86
N ASN A 116 -5.70 29.11 -7.19
CA ASN A 116 -5.12 28.16 -6.23
C ASN A 116 -4.22 27.11 -6.92
N LEU A 117 -4.63 26.59 -8.09
CA LEU A 117 -3.82 25.62 -8.84
C LEU A 117 -2.51 26.21 -9.38
N ASN A 118 -2.50 27.49 -9.79
CA ASN A 118 -1.28 28.17 -10.23
C ASN A 118 -0.37 28.55 -9.04
N ALA A 119 -0.93 28.81 -7.87
CA ALA A 119 -0.17 29.12 -6.66
C ALA A 119 0.58 27.88 -6.11
N GLU A 120 0.00 26.69 -6.25
CA GLU A 120 0.61 25.42 -5.81
C GLU A 120 1.65 24.85 -6.80
N GLY A 121 1.69 25.35 -8.04
CA GLY A 121 2.68 24.95 -9.04
C GLY A 121 2.35 25.39 -10.47
N ASN A 122 3.33 25.33 -11.37
CA ASN A 122 3.15 25.71 -12.78
C ASN A 122 2.45 24.60 -13.60
N ILE A 123 1.16 24.40 -13.35
CA ILE A 123 0.31 23.38 -14.00
C ILE A 123 -0.32 23.96 -15.27
N ARG A 124 -0.12 23.32 -16.43
CA ARG A 124 -0.74 23.76 -17.70
C ARG A 124 -2.18 23.25 -17.79
N LEU A 125 -3.14 24.13 -17.55
CA LEU A 125 -4.58 23.82 -17.63
C LEU A 125 -5.17 24.19 -19.00
N CYS A 126 -6.02 23.34 -19.57
CA CYS A 126 -6.85 23.66 -20.74
C CYS A 126 -8.24 24.11 -20.25
N ILE A 127 -8.68 25.29 -20.68
CA ILE A 127 -9.95 25.90 -20.25
C ILE A 127 -10.78 26.26 -21.49
N HIS A 128 -12.01 25.76 -21.56
CA HIS A 128 -12.94 26.00 -22.67
C HIS A 128 -12.96 27.47 -23.13
N HIS A 129 -13.09 28.44 -22.21
CA HIS A 129 -13.26 29.83 -22.60
C HIS A 129 -11.98 30.51 -23.13
N ARG A 130 -10.81 29.94 -22.89
CA ARG A 130 -9.51 30.54 -23.25
C ARG A 130 -8.84 29.82 -24.41
N ASP A 131 -8.94 28.49 -24.42
CA ASP A 131 -8.13 27.61 -25.26
C ASP A 131 -8.91 27.01 -26.44
N PHE A 132 -10.23 27.25 -26.54
CA PHE A 132 -11.04 26.74 -27.66
C PHE A 132 -10.90 27.61 -28.90
N PHE A 133 -10.81 26.97 -30.06
CA PHE A 133 -10.70 27.67 -31.33
C PHE A 133 -12.07 28.23 -31.74
N PRO A 134 -12.19 29.55 -31.96
CA PRO A 134 -13.43 30.15 -32.44
C PRO A 134 -13.70 29.71 -33.88
N GLY A 135 -14.90 29.16 -34.12
CA GLY A 135 -15.31 28.68 -35.45
C GLY A 135 -15.35 27.15 -35.61
N GLU A 136 -14.83 26.38 -34.65
CA GLU A 136 -15.04 24.92 -34.59
C GLU A 136 -16.26 24.56 -33.72
N GLU A 137 -16.86 23.41 -34.01
CA GLU A 137 -17.95 22.87 -33.19
C GLU A 137 -17.47 22.66 -31.73
N ILE A 138 -18.33 22.98 -30.77
CA ILE A 138 -18.00 22.90 -29.33
C ILE A 138 -17.62 21.47 -28.95
N THR A 139 -18.30 20.47 -29.53
CA THR A 139 -18.01 19.04 -29.33
C THR A 139 -16.58 18.69 -29.75
N THR A 140 -16.19 19.07 -30.96
CA THR A 140 -14.83 18.85 -31.50
C THR A 140 -13.76 19.53 -30.64
N ASN A 141 -14.00 20.77 -30.20
CA ASN A 141 -13.12 21.48 -29.29
C ASN A 141 -12.95 20.74 -27.95
N ILE A 142 -14.02 20.19 -27.37
CA ILE A 142 -13.95 19.43 -26.12
C ILE A 142 -13.19 18.11 -26.32
N THR A 143 -13.48 17.37 -27.39
CA THR A 143 -12.75 16.14 -27.73
C THR A 143 -11.26 16.42 -27.91
N ASN A 144 -10.89 17.47 -28.64
CA ASN A 144 -9.51 17.91 -28.80
C ASN A 144 -8.86 18.29 -27.46
N ALA A 145 -9.57 19.00 -26.59
CA ALA A 145 -9.07 19.36 -25.27
C ALA A 145 -8.84 18.14 -24.36
N ILE A 146 -9.69 17.13 -24.45
CA ILE A 146 -9.53 15.84 -23.74
C ILE A 146 -8.31 15.10 -24.28
N HIS A 147 -8.17 14.97 -25.61
CA HIS A 147 -7.03 14.26 -26.22
C HIS A 147 -5.69 14.96 -25.98
N GLN A 148 -5.66 16.28 -25.81
CA GLN A 148 -4.44 17.04 -25.56
C GLN A 148 -4.09 17.18 -24.06
N SER A 149 -4.89 16.58 -23.17
CA SER A 149 -4.73 16.69 -21.73
C SER A 149 -4.48 15.33 -21.07
N GLU A 150 -3.52 15.25 -20.15
CA GLU A 150 -3.22 14.01 -19.42
C GLU A 150 -4.38 13.56 -18.50
N LYS A 151 -5.18 14.53 -18.03
CA LYS A 151 -6.32 14.34 -17.13
C LYS A 151 -7.50 15.22 -17.53
N THR A 152 -8.70 14.79 -17.20
CA THR A 152 -9.93 15.60 -17.30
C THR A 152 -10.57 15.74 -15.92
N ILE A 153 -10.84 16.97 -15.50
CA ILE A 153 -11.44 17.32 -14.21
C ILE A 153 -12.83 17.89 -14.49
N CYS A 154 -13.87 17.29 -13.91
CA CYS A 154 -15.25 17.76 -14.07
C CYS A 154 -15.74 18.45 -12.79
N LEU A 155 -16.15 19.71 -12.89
CA LEU A 155 -16.84 20.42 -11.81
C LEU A 155 -18.32 20.07 -11.83
N ILE A 156 -18.74 19.20 -10.93
CA ILE A 156 -20.13 18.78 -10.81
C ILE A 156 -20.89 19.78 -9.93
N SER A 157 -21.69 20.65 -10.55
CA SER A 157 -22.62 21.57 -9.90
C SER A 157 -24.07 21.29 -10.32
N LYS A 158 -25.05 21.93 -9.67
CA LYS A 158 -26.45 21.89 -10.13
C LYS A 158 -26.57 22.41 -11.57
N ALA A 159 -25.85 23.49 -11.88
CA ALA A 159 -25.81 24.07 -13.22
C ALA A 159 -25.17 23.12 -14.26
N PHE A 160 -24.18 22.32 -13.86
CA PHE A 160 -23.53 21.32 -14.71
C PHE A 160 -24.48 20.20 -15.09
N LEU A 161 -25.23 19.70 -14.11
CA LEU A 161 -26.24 18.66 -14.30
C LEU A 161 -27.45 19.13 -15.14
N GLU A 162 -27.76 20.42 -15.11
CA GLU A 162 -28.81 21.05 -15.92
C GLU A 162 -28.38 21.35 -17.37
N SER A 163 -27.08 21.35 -17.68
CA SER A 163 -26.57 21.68 -19.01
C SER A 163 -26.50 20.45 -19.92
N TYR A 164 -27.30 20.47 -21.00
CA TYR A 164 -27.54 19.36 -21.93
C TYR A 164 -26.25 18.71 -22.52
N TYR A 165 -25.21 19.51 -22.77
CA TYR A 165 -23.95 19.04 -23.34
C TYR A 165 -23.10 18.20 -22.36
N CYS A 166 -23.14 18.52 -21.07
CA CYS A 166 -22.46 17.73 -20.06
C CYS A 166 -23.12 16.35 -19.86
N ASN A 167 -24.44 16.30 -19.93
CA ASN A 167 -25.19 15.05 -19.79
C ASN A 167 -24.90 14.11 -20.97
N PHE A 168 -24.72 14.66 -22.18
CA PHE A 168 -24.31 13.92 -23.36
C PHE A 168 -22.90 13.32 -23.22
N GLU A 169 -21.89 14.12 -22.85
CA GLU A 169 -20.51 13.64 -22.66
C GLU A 169 -20.39 12.62 -21.52
N PHE A 170 -21.07 12.84 -20.40
CA PHE A 170 -21.10 11.93 -19.28
C PHE A 170 -21.79 10.60 -19.61
N ASN A 171 -22.87 10.63 -20.40
CA ASN A 171 -23.53 9.41 -20.85
C ASN A 171 -22.72 8.64 -21.90
N MET A 172 -21.99 9.34 -22.78
CA MET A 172 -21.10 8.71 -23.76
C MET A 172 -19.93 8.00 -23.06
N ALA A 173 -19.26 8.66 -22.11
CA ALA A 173 -18.19 8.05 -21.31
C ALA A 173 -18.67 6.84 -20.46
N ARG A 174 -19.92 6.87 -19.95
CA ARG A 174 -20.51 5.74 -19.23
C ARG A 174 -20.78 4.54 -20.14
N MET A 175 -21.23 4.76 -21.37
CA MET A 175 -21.48 3.69 -22.33
C MET A 175 -20.17 2.98 -22.71
N GLU A 176 -19.10 3.72 -23.00
CA GLU A 176 -17.80 3.16 -23.39
C GLU A 176 -17.19 2.25 -22.30
N ILE A 177 -17.32 2.63 -21.02
CA ILE A 177 -16.86 1.82 -19.88
C ILE A 177 -17.67 0.52 -19.71
N ILE A 178 -18.96 0.53 -20.07
CA ILE A 178 -19.83 -0.65 -19.97
C ILE A 178 -19.59 -1.60 -21.16
N TYR A 179 -19.43 -1.08 -22.37
CA TYR A 179 -19.13 -1.88 -23.56
C TYR A 179 -17.71 -2.45 -23.54
N GLY A 180 -16.71 -1.69 -23.09
CA GLY A 180 -15.33 -2.15 -22.97
C GLY A 180 -15.12 -3.26 -21.94
N ARG A 181 -16.07 -3.49 -21.02
CA ARG A 181 -15.99 -4.57 -20.02
C ARG A 181 -16.75 -5.84 -20.38
N ASN A 182 -17.56 -5.81 -21.43
CA ASN A 182 -18.25 -7.00 -21.97
C ASN A 182 -17.60 -7.54 -23.25
N GLY A 183 -16.51 -6.91 -23.73
CA GLY A 183 -15.80 -7.30 -24.96
C GLY A 183 -14.55 -8.17 -24.79
N GLU A 184 -14.09 -8.43 -23.55
CA GLU A 184 -12.96 -9.35 -23.30
C GLU A 184 -13.40 -10.76 -22.87
N ASN A 185 -14.50 -11.25 -23.44
CA ASN A 185 -14.87 -12.67 -23.43
C ASN A 185 -15.26 -13.11 -24.85
N MET A 186 -14.31 -13.06 -25.78
CA MET A 186 -14.26 -13.93 -26.96
C MET A 186 -12.82 -14.09 -27.41
#